data_AF-A0A2H5XF32-F1
#
_entry.id   AF-A0A2H5XF32-F1
#
_cell.length_a   1.000
_cell.length_b   1.000
_cell.length_c   1.000
_cell.angle_alpha   90.00
_cell.angle_beta   90.00
_cell.angle_gamma   90.00
#
_symmetry.space_group_name_H-M   'P 1'
#
loop_
_entity.id
_entity.type
_entity.pdbx_description
1 polymer ?
#
loop_
_entity_poly.entity_id
_entity_poly.type
_entity_poly.pdbx_seq_one_letter_code
_entity_poly.pdbx_strand_id
1 'polypeptide(L)'
;MGATEAEVLTLMESADLRVDRLTPHYAVVDDPRVADCVFGDPRDLWTMVAKGDLDAAIVPFDDIAEEMRKRPIVKRLHIQPLTGELLFIVNADSQGLHAESLQDLLMLLQGAAEARGRVLLILNVSGDRLQNVLALLPALKAPTVAPLAGETPQMFSVMSVVPRTEVNRLIPQLLRAGATDIVEIPITKLIRGNL
;
A
#
# COMPACT_ATOMS: atom_id res chain seq x y z
N MET A 1 5.10 3.66 -22.34
CA MET A 1 4.55 3.50 -20.98
C MET A 1 4.36 4.88 -20.40
N GLY A 2 3.12 5.27 -20.14
CA GLY A 2 2.85 6.53 -19.41
C GLY A 2 3.33 6.40 -17.96
N ALA A 3 3.66 7.51 -17.31
CA ALA A 3 4.13 7.53 -15.91
C ALA A 3 3.17 6.77 -14.96
N THR A 4 1.87 6.84 -15.25
CA THR A 4 0.80 6.14 -14.52
C THR A 4 0.89 4.63 -14.59
N GLU A 5 1.18 4.06 -15.76
CA GLU A 5 1.16 2.60 -15.95
C GLU A 5 2.27 1.94 -15.13
N ALA A 6 3.46 2.55 -15.10
CA ALA A 6 4.58 2.11 -14.28
C ALA A 6 4.27 2.23 -12.78
N GLU A 7 3.58 3.31 -12.37
CA GLU A 7 3.13 3.47 -10.99
C GLU A 7 2.16 2.37 -10.56
N VAL A 8 1.15 2.06 -11.40
CA VAL A 8 0.19 0.98 -11.15
C VAL A 8 0.90 -0.38 -11.06
N LEU A 9 1.81 -0.69 -11.99
CA LEU A 9 2.57 -1.94 -11.94
C LEU A 9 3.42 -2.06 -10.66
N THR A 10 4.08 -0.97 -10.25
CA THR A 10 4.88 -0.96 -9.02
C THR A 10 3.99 -1.15 -7.78
N LEU A 11 2.78 -0.57 -7.79
CA LEU A 11 1.79 -0.75 -6.74
C LEU A 11 1.31 -2.20 -6.67
N MET A 12 0.98 -2.80 -7.82
CA MET A 12 0.56 -4.20 -7.91
C MET A 12 1.66 -5.15 -7.42
N GLU A 13 2.91 -4.93 -7.83
CA GLU A 13 4.05 -5.73 -7.35
C GLU A 13 4.23 -5.61 -5.83
N SER A 14 4.10 -4.40 -5.27
CA SER A 14 4.15 -4.18 -3.81
C SER A 14 2.98 -4.84 -3.08
N ALA A 15 1.85 -5.01 -3.78
CA ALA A 15 0.69 -5.74 -3.30
C ALA A 15 0.81 -7.27 -3.49
N ASP A 16 1.96 -7.79 -3.93
CA ASP A 16 2.21 -9.19 -4.31
C ASP A 16 1.31 -9.69 -5.46
N LEU A 17 0.72 -8.78 -6.24
CA LEU A 17 -0.07 -9.06 -7.44
C LEU A 17 0.86 -9.04 -8.65
N ARG A 18 1.62 -10.14 -8.84
CA ARG A 18 2.60 -10.22 -9.94
C ARG A 18 1.90 -10.20 -11.29
N VAL A 19 2.40 -9.36 -12.19
CA VAL A 19 1.82 -9.14 -13.52
C VAL A 19 2.75 -9.70 -14.60
N ASP A 20 2.33 -10.77 -15.25
CA ASP A 20 3.03 -11.40 -16.37
C ASP A 20 2.44 -10.90 -17.69
N ARG A 21 3.12 -9.95 -18.34
CA ARG A 21 2.67 -9.43 -19.63
C ARG A 21 2.82 -10.45 -20.75
N LEU A 22 1.73 -10.69 -21.45
CA LEU A 22 1.73 -11.51 -22.68
C LEU A 22 1.80 -10.63 -23.94
N THR A 23 1.18 -9.45 -23.89
CA THR A 23 1.19 -8.46 -24.98
C THR A 23 1.27 -7.04 -24.40
N PRO A 24 1.40 -5.98 -25.23
CA PRO A 24 1.32 -4.60 -24.74
C PRO A 24 0.01 -4.26 -24.03
N HIS A 25 -1.09 -4.97 -24.34
CA HIS A 25 -2.44 -4.68 -23.84
C HIS A 25 -3.02 -5.77 -22.93
N TYR A 26 -2.31 -6.88 -22.73
CA TYR A 26 -2.83 -8.03 -22.00
C TYR A 26 -1.76 -8.64 -21.10
N ALA A 27 -2.17 -8.99 -19.89
CA ALA A 27 -1.36 -9.68 -18.91
C ALA A 27 -2.17 -10.71 -18.10
N VAL A 28 -1.44 -11.60 -17.46
CA VAL A 28 -1.96 -12.48 -16.41
C VAL A 28 -1.51 -11.92 -15.07
N VAL A 29 -2.38 -11.96 -14.07
CA VAL A 29 -2.02 -11.66 -12.69
C VAL A 29 -1.97 -12.98 -11.92
N ASP A 30 -0.90 -13.21 -11.17
CA ASP A 30 -0.73 -14.38 -10.30
C ASP A 30 -1.59 -14.25 -9.04
N ASP A 31 -2.92 -14.23 -9.23
CA ASP A 31 -3.90 -14.20 -8.16
C ASP A 31 -5.20 -14.89 -8.64
N PRO A 32 -5.74 -15.88 -7.91
CA PRO A 32 -6.91 -16.64 -8.36
C PRO A 32 -8.19 -15.79 -8.46
N ARG A 33 -8.21 -14.58 -7.91
CA ARG A 33 -9.34 -13.65 -8.01
C ARG A 33 -9.32 -12.83 -9.31
N VAL A 34 -8.21 -12.86 -10.05
CA VAL A 34 -8.04 -12.11 -11.30
C VAL A 34 -7.98 -13.09 -12.48
N ALA A 35 -9.06 -13.15 -13.25
CA ALA A 35 -9.13 -14.04 -14.41
C ALA A 35 -8.26 -13.55 -15.57
N ASP A 36 -8.27 -12.24 -15.83
CA ASP A 36 -7.50 -11.57 -16.86
C ASP A 36 -7.16 -10.12 -16.46
N CYS A 37 -6.19 -9.54 -17.16
CA CYS A 37 -5.77 -8.16 -16.94
C CYS A 37 -5.46 -7.48 -18.27
N VAL A 38 -5.98 -6.28 -18.46
CA VAL A 38 -5.78 -5.48 -19.67
C VAL A 38 -5.14 -4.12 -19.37
N PHE A 39 -4.33 -3.65 -20.30
CA PHE A 39 -3.70 -2.32 -20.27
C PHE A 39 -4.15 -1.50 -21.48
N GLY A 40 -4.64 -0.29 -21.23
CA GLY A 40 -5.17 0.56 -22.29
C GLY A 40 -5.33 2.01 -21.86
N ASP A 41 -5.96 2.80 -22.72
CA ASP A 41 -6.31 4.19 -22.40
C ASP A 41 -7.29 4.24 -21.22
N PRO A 42 -7.08 5.11 -20.21
CA PRO A 42 -7.95 5.20 -19.04
C PRO A 42 -9.43 5.44 -19.37
N ARG A 43 -9.75 6.14 -20.46
CA ARG A 43 -11.14 6.40 -20.89
C ARG A 43 -11.78 5.18 -21.52
N ASP A 44 -10.99 4.38 -22.23
CA ASP A 44 -11.43 3.09 -22.76
C ASP A 44 -11.70 2.11 -21.62
N LEU A 45 -10.77 2.00 -20.66
CA LEU A 45 -10.94 1.17 -19.45
C LEU A 45 -12.18 1.60 -18.65
N TRP A 46 -12.37 2.90 -18.43
CA TRP A 46 -13.58 3.45 -17.81
C TRP A 46 -14.85 2.99 -18.53
N THR A 47 -14.86 3.05 -19.86
CA THR A 47 -16.00 2.65 -20.69
C THR A 47 -16.27 1.15 -20.59
N MET A 48 -15.22 0.32 -20.63
CA MET A 48 -15.32 -1.13 -20.50
C MET A 48 -15.89 -1.53 -19.14
N VAL A 49 -15.38 -0.95 -18.04
CA VAL A 49 -15.92 -1.20 -16.69
C VAL A 49 -17.37 -0.73 -16.62
N ALA A 50 -17.69 0.45 -17.13
CA ALA A 50 -19.06 0.96 -17.11
C ALA A 50 -20.05 0.11 -17.91
N LYS A 51 -19.59 -0.58 -18.97
CA LYS A 51 -20.41 -1.50 -19.76
C LYS A 51 -20.58 -2.87 -19.10
N GLY A 52 -19.63 -3.27 -18.25
CA GLY A 52 -19.55 -4.61 -17.67
C GLY A 52 -18.65 -5.54 -18.48
N ASP A 53 -17.83 -5.01 -19.40
CA ASP A 53 -16.83 -5.77 -20.14
C ASP A 53 -15.60 -6.08 -19.26
N LEU A 54 -15.40 -5.30 -18.18
CA LEU A 54 -14.43 -5.51 -17.12
C LEU A 54 -15.10 -5.32 -15.76
N ASP A 55 -14.68 -6.08 -14.75
CA ASP A 55 -15.22 -5.94 -13.39
C ASP A 55 -14.69 -4.67 -12.69
N ALA A 56 -13.41 -4.37 -12.89
CA ALA A 56 -12.74 -3.25 -12.25
C ALA A 56 -11.56 -2.72 -13.08
N ALA A 57 -11.12 -1.49 -12.77
CA ALA A 57 -9.89 -0.92 -13.30
C ALA A 57 -9.24 0.06 -12.31
N ILE A 58 -7.94 0.28 -12.47
CA ILE A 58 -7.20 1.36 -11.82
C ILE A 58 -6.94 2.44 -12.86
N VAL A 59 -7.40 3.67 -12.61
CA VAL A 59 -7.29 4.80 -13.56
C VAL A 59 -6.93 6.10 -12.84
N PRO A 60 -6.19 7.04 -13.48
CA PRO A 60 -5.99 8.38 -12.92
C PRO A 60 -7.26 9.20 -12.95
N PHE A 61 -7.49 9.98 -11.90
CA PHE A 61 -8.60 10.92 -11.82
C PHE A 61 -8.60 11.91 -12.99
N ASP A 62 -7.46 12.56 -13.27
CA ASP A 62 -7.36 13.59 -14.32
C ASP A 62 -7.72 13.07 -15.72
N ASP A 63 -7.38 11.82 -16.03
CA ASP A 63 -7.62 11.23 -17.35
C ASP A 63 -9.11 10.93 -17.58
N ILE A 64 -9.88 10.73 -16.51
CA ILE A 64 -11.31 10.41 -16.55
C ILE A 64 -12.22 11.53 -16.01
N ALA A 65 -11.67 12.68 -15.60
CA ALA A 65 -12.43 13.74 -14.94
C ALA A 65 -13.59 14.27 -15.81
N GLU A 66 -13.43 14.30 -17.13
CA GLU A 66 -14.50 14.66 -18.07
C GLU A 66 -15.61 13.60 -18.13
N GLU A 67 -15.23 12.32 -18.07
CA GLU A 67 -16.16 11.18 -18.07
C GLU A 67 -17.01 11.15 -16.80
N MET A 68 -16.43 11.53 -15.65
CA MET A 68 -17.16 11.64 -14.37
C MET A 68 -18.30 12.68 -14.40
N ARG A 69 -18.30 13.63 -15.35
CA ARG A 69 -19.42 14.58 -15.53
C ARG A 69 -20.64 13.91 -16.17
N LYS A 70 -20.48 12.77 -16.83
CA LYS A 70 -21.55 12.02 -17.52
C LYS A 70 -22.35 11.17 -16.53
N ARG A 71 -23.32 11.79 -15.86
CA ARG A 71 -24.15 11.17 -14.80
C ARG A 71 -24.71 9.77 -15.09
N PRO A 72 -25.20 9.43 -16.30
CA PRO A 72 -25.73 8.09 -16.57
C PRO A 72 -24.67 6.99 -16.43
N ILE A 73 -23.43 7.28 -16.79
CA ILE A 73 -22.32 6.31 -16.76
C ILE A 73 -21.84 6.11 -15.33
N VAL A 74 -21.68 7.20 -14.57
CA VAL A 74 -21.23 7.16 -13.17
C VAL A 74 -22.13 6.31 -12.28
N LYS A 75 -23.45 6.29 -12.54
CA LYS A 75 -24.39 5.44 -11.77
C LYS A 75 -24.14 3.94 -11.90
N ARG A 76 -23.39 3.51 -12.93
CA ARG A 76 -23.01 2.11 -13.15
C ARG A 76 -21.68 1.75 -12.49
N LEU A 77 -21.05 2.71 -11.80
CA LEU A 77 -19.72 2.55 -11.24
C LEU A 77 -19.71 2.82 -9.75
N HIS A 78 -18.97 1.99 -9.03
CA HIS A 78 -18.48 2.28 -7.70
C HIS A 78 -17.03 2.78 -7.82
N ILE A 79 -16.76 3.97 -7.29
CA ILE A 79 -15.48 4.67 -7.47
C ILE A 79 -14.87 4.90 -6.10
N GLN A 80 -13.66 4.41 -5.88
CA GLN A 80 -12.93 4.56 -4.64
C GLN A 80 -11.54 5.16 -4.90
N PRO A 81 -11.08 6.12 -4.08
CA PRO A 81 -9.68 6.54 -4.09
C PRO A 81 -8.77 5.36 -3.72
N LEU A 82 -7.66 5.23 -4.45
CA LEU A 82 -6.65 4.20 -4.19
C LEU A 82 -5.40 4.81 -3.55
N THR A 83 -4.69 5.68 -4.27
CA THR A 83 -3.50 6.40 -3.78
C THR A 83 -3.16 7.56 -4.71
N GLY A 84 -2.75 8.71 -4.15
CA GLY A 84 -2.51 9.91 -4.95
C GLY A 84 -3.73 10.25 -5.82
N GLU A 85 -3.52 10.33 -7.14
CA GLU A 85 -4.56 10.58 -8.14
C GLU A 85 -5.18 9.29 -8.71
N LEU A 86 -4.73 8.10 -8.27
CA LEU A 86 -5.27 6.82 -8.75
C LEU A 86 -6.60 6.49 -8.07
N LEU A 87 -7.54 6.06 -8.89
CA LEU A 87 -8.86 5.57 -8.50
C LEU A 87 -8.98 4.09 -8.81
N PHE A 88 -9.65 3.35 -7.93
CA PHE A 88 -10.16 2.02 -8.20
C PHE A 88 -11.64 2.13 -8.57
N ILE A 89 -11.97 1.81 -9.82
CA ILE A 89 -13.33 1.84 -10.33
C ILE A 89 -13.84 0.41 -10.50
N VAL A 90 -15.10 0.18 -10.17
CA VAL A 90 -15.74 -1.14 -10.18
C VAL A 90 -17.12 -1.02 -10.82
N ASN A 91 -17.50 -1.99 -11.64
CA ASN A 91 -18.86 -2.07 -12.17
C ASN A 91 -19.87 -2.39 -11.06
N ALA A 92 -21.04 -1.75 -11.08
CA ALA A 92 -22.07 -1.92 -10.06
C ALA A 92 -22.60 -3.35 -9.94
N ASP A 93 -22.72 -4.09 -11.05
CA ASP A 93 -23.18 -5.48 -11.05
C ASP A 93 -22.06 -6.40 -10.51
N SER A 94 -20.81 -6.18 -10.94
CA SER A 94 -19.63 -6.89 -10.42
C SER A 94 -19.41 -6.68 -8.93
N GLN A 95 -19.74 -5.50 -8.39
CA GLN A 95 -19.73 -5.25 -6.94
C GLN A 95 -20.70 -6.17 -6.18
N GLY A 96 -21.78 -6.64 -6.81
CA GLY A 96 -22.69 -7.63 -6.23
C GLY A 96 -22.22 -9.08 -6.40
N LEU A 97 -21.62 -9.40 -7.55
CA LEU A 97 -21.21 -10.76 -7.91
C LEU A 97 -19.86 -11.18 -7.30
N HIS A 98 -18.94 -10.22 -7.17
CA HIS A 98 -17.53 -10.45 -6.81
C HIS A 98 -17.08 -9.60 -5.62
N ALA A 99 -18.02 -9.19 -4.76
CA ALA A 99 -17.81 -8.25 -3.67
C ALA A 99 -16.55 -8.55 -2.81
N GLU A 100 -16.42 -9.80 -2.34
CA GLU A 100 -15.31 -10.22 -1.47
C GLU A 100 -13.96 -10.14 -2.20
N SER A 101 -13.90 -10.66 -3.44
CA SER A 101 -12.68 -10.64 -4.24
C SER A 101 -12.22 -9.22 -4.56
N LEU A 102 -13.15 -8.34 -4.93
CA LEU A 102 -12.88 -6.93 -5.21
C LEU A 102 -12.44 -6.18 -3.95
N GLN A 103 -13.08 -6.45 -2.82
CA GLN A 103 -12.72 -5.85 -1.54
C GLN A 103 -11.33 -6.28 -1.08
N ASP A 104 -10.99 -7.56 -1.20
CA ASP A 104 -9.66 -8.04 -0.85
C ASP A 104 -8.57 -7.43 -1.75
N LEU A 105 -8.79 -7.38 -3.06
CA LEU A 105 -7.84 -6.78 -4.01
C LEU A 105 -7.61 -5.31 -3.67
N LEU A 106 -8.70 -4.55 -3.43
CA LEU A 106 -8.59 -3.16 -3.03
C LEU A 106 -7.83 -3.00 -1.71
N MET A 107 -8.11 -3.85 -0.72
CA MET A 107 -7.41 -3.84 0.57
C MET A 107 -5.90 -4.09 0.40
N LEU A 108 -5.51 -5.05 -0.45
CA LEU A 108 -4.11 -5.35 -0.73
C LEU A 108 -3.41 -4.17 -1.43
N LEU A 109 -4.06 -3.56 -2.42
CA LEU A 109 -3.54 -2.41 -3.14
C LEU A 109 -3.39 -1.19 -2.22
N GLN A 110 -4.40 -0.89 -1.39
CA GLN A 110 -4.33 0.21 -0.42
C GLN A 110 -3.24 -0.03 0.63
N GLY A 111 -3.09 -1.27 1.11
CA GLY A 111 -2.04 -1.62 2.06
C GLY A 111 -0.64 -1.48 1.49
N ALA A 112 -0.46 -1.78 0.20
CA ALA A 112 0.80 -1.57 -0.51
C ALA A 112 1.10 -0.08 -0.71
N ALA A 113 0.08 0.70 -1.09
CA ALA A 113 0.20 2.16 -1.21
C ALA A 113 0.62 2.80 0.12
N GLU A 114 0.00 2.40 1.24
CA GLU A 114 0.35 2.95 2.55
C GLU A 114 1.78 2.57 2.97
N ALA A 115 2.20 1.33 2.70
CA ALA A 115 3.53 0.83 3.07
C ALA A 115 4.67 1.58 2.36
N ARG A 116 4.47 2.05 1.12
CA ARG A 116 5.49 2.75 0.32
C ARG A 116 6.10 3.98 1.03
N GLY A 117 5.32 4.65 1.88
CA GLY A 117 5.76 5.81 2.65
C GLY A 117 6.43 5.48 3.99
N ARG A 118 6.64 4.20 4.30
CA ARG A 118 7.00 3.73 5.65
C ARG A 118 8.13 2.71 5.63
N VAL A 119 8.78 2.56 6.77
CA VAL A 119 9.81 1.54 7.02
C VAL A 119 9.66 1.01 8.44
N LEU A 120 10.11 -0.22 8.65
CA LEU A 120 10.27 -0.79 9.98
C LEU A 120 11.67 -0.43 10.48
N LEU A 121 11.75 0.25 11.62
CA LEU A 121 12.99 0.39 12.38
C LEU A 121 13.04 -0.67 13.47
N ILE A 122 14.18 -1.33 13.57
CA ILE A 122 14.55 -2.21 14.68
C ILE A 122 15.81 -1.62 15.30
N LEU A 123 15.88 -1.55 16.63
CA LEU A 123 17.05 -1.04 17.33
C LEU A 123 17.17 -1.70 18.70
N ASN A 124 18.38 -1.68 19.25
CA ASN A 124 18.66 -2.11 20.61
C ASN A 124 18.82 -0.89 21.52
N VAL A 125 18.49 -1.04 22.80
CA VAL A 125 18.67 0.02 23.81
C VAL A 125 18.79 -0.60 25.20
N SER A 126 19.62 0.00 26.05
CA SER A 126 19.70 -0.38 27.46
C SER A 126 18.46 0.03 28.24
N GLY A 127 18.13 -0.70 29.31
CA GLY A 127 16.94 -0.43 30.11
C GLY A 127 16.88 0.99 30.69
N ASP A 128 18.01 1.58 31.05
CA ASP A 128 18.10 2.96 31.58
C ASP A 128 17.87 4.04 30.51
N ARG A 129 18.02 3.70 29.22
CA ARG A 129 17.83 4.61 28.08
C ARG A 129 16.54 4.39 27.30
N LEU A 130 15.83 3.29 27.57
CA LEU A 130 14.62 2.90 26.85
C LEU A 130 13.59 4.05 26.74
N GLN A 131 13.30 4.75 27.84
CA GLN A 131 12.29 5.83 27.83
C GLN A 131 12.68 7.01 26.94
N ASN A 132 13.96 7.35 26.87
CA ASN A 132 14.45 8.42 25.99
C ASN A 132 14.24 8.07 24.51
N VAL A 133 14.46 6.78 24.17
CA VAL A 133 14.25 6.27 22.82
C VAL A 133 12.76 6.21 22.48
N LEU A 134 11.91 5.70 23.38
CA LEU A 134 10.46 5.62 23.16
C LEU A 134 9.83 7.00 22.94
N ALA A 135 10.34 8.05 23.61
CA ALA A 135 9.86 9.41 23.43
C ALA A 135 10.13 10.00 22.03
N LEU A 136 11.07 9.43 21.27
CA LEU A 136 11.43 9.90 19.92
C LEU A 136 10.70 9.15 18.80
N LEU A 137 10.21 7.93 19.06
CA LEU A 137 9.62 7.09 18.03
C LEU A 137 8.17 7.51 17.73
N PRO A 138 7.84 7.89 16.49
CA PRO A 138 6.44 8.00 16.08
C PRO A 138 5.83 6.60 16.08
N ALA A 139 4.62 6.46 16.60
CA ALA A 139 3.95 5.16 16.72
C ALA A 139 2.62 5.14 15.96
N LEU A 140 2.39 4.10 15.16
CA LEU A 140 1.07 3.80 14.60
C LEU A 140 0.06 3.42 15.68
N LYS A 141 0.50 2.61 16.66
CA LYS A 141 -0.28 2.23 17.86
C LYS A 141 0.60 2.35 19.12
N ALA A 142 1.70 1.59 19.16
CA ALA A 142 2.79 1.72 20.13
C ALA A 142 4.01 0.96 19.58
N PRO A 143 5.27 1.35 19.90
CA PRO A 143 6.44 0.54 19.56
C PRO A 143 6.38 -0.81 20.28
N THR A 144 6.84 -1.88 19.62
CA THR A 144 7.07 -3.17 20.27
C THR A 144 8.37 -3.11 21.05
N VAL A 145 8.36 -3.59 22.30
CA VAL A 145 9.55 -3.66 23.15
C VAL A 145 9.70 -5.10 23.64
N ALA A 146 10.83 -5.73 23.34
CA ALA A 146 11.13 -7.10 23.72
C ALA A 146 12.50 -7.16 24.45
N PRO A 147 12.62 -7.86 25.59
CA PRO A 147 13.91 -8.02 26.26
C PRO A 147 14.85 -8.90 25.43
N LEU A 148 16.14 -8.53 25.36
CA LEU A 148 17.17 -9.38 24.77
C LEU A 148 17.58 -10.49 25.74
N ALA A 149 17.77 -11.71 25.22
CA ALA A 149 18.12 -12.88 26.00
C ALA A 149 19.61 -12.90 26.36
N GLY A 150 19.93 -13.22 27.63
CA GLY A 150 21.31 -13.42 28.08
C GLY A 150 22.12 -12.14 28.32
N GLU A 151 21.51 -10.97 28.15
CA GLU A 151 22.19 -9.68 28.33
C GLU A 151 22.16 -9.23 29.79
N THR A 152 23.34 -8.89 30.33
CA THR A 152 23.50 -8.27 31.65
C THR A 152 24.48 -7.10 31.52
N PRO A 153 24.02 -5.84 31.65
CA PRO A 153 22.69 -5.40 32.07
C PRO A 153 21.57 -5.68 31.05
N GLN A 154 20.31 -5.63 31.50
CA GLN A 154 19.14 -5.88 30.64
C GLN A 154 19.08 -4.88 29.47
N MET A 155 19.00 -5.44 28.27
CA MET A 155 18.82 -4.71 27.01
C MET A 155 17.45 -5.03 26.39
N PHE A 156 16.96 -4.16 25.52
CA PHE A 156 15.69 -4.31 24.83
C PHE A 156 15.87 -4.12 23.32
N SER A 157 15.18 -4.94 22.53
CA SER A 157 14.89 -4.64 21.13
C SER A 157 13.60 -3.82 21.05
N VAL A 158 13.66 -2.71 20.32
CA VAL A 158 12.51 -1.84 20.04
C VAL A 158 12.23 -1.88 18.55
N MET A 159 10.98 -2.10 18.19
CA MET A 159 10.51 -2.10 16.81
C MET A 159 9.42 -1.06 16.62
N SER A 160 9.53 -0.22 15.60
CA SER A 160 8.48 0.73 15.22
C SER A 160 8.40 0.94 13.72
N VAL A 161 7.19 1.04 13.20
CA VAL A 161 6.95 1.48 11.82
C VAL A 161 6.90 3.01 11.81
N VAL A 162 7.79 3.62 11.02
CA VAL A 162 7.95 5.08 10.97
C VAL A 162 7.81 5.61 9.53
N PRO A 163 7.45 6.89 9.34
CA PRO A 163 7.48 7.52 8.02
C PRO A 163 8.91 7.55 7.46
N ARG A 164 9.07 7.12 6.21
CA ARG A 164 10.38 7.08 5.53
C ARG A 164 11.05 8.46 5.46
N THR A 165 10.25 9.51 5.34
CA THR A 165 10.70 10.91 5.29
C THR A 165 11.35 11.40 6.59
N GLU A 166 11.09 10.73 7.71
CA GLU A 166 11.64 11.13 9.03
C GLU A 166 12.91 10.37 9.41
N VAL A 167 13.18 9.22 8.77
CA VAL A 167 14.24 8.28 9.16
C VAL A 167 15.62 8.92 9.26
N ASN A 168 16.02 9.68 8.24
CA ASN A 168 17.34 10.33 8.20
C ASN A 168 17.55 11.31 9.36
N ARG A 169 16.47 11.91 9.88
CA ARG A 169 16.52 12.80 11.06
C ARG A 169 16.45 12.01 12.36
N LEU A 170 15.66 10.94 12.37
CA LEU A 170 15.36 10.12 13.54
C LEU A 170 16.55 9.26 13.97
N ILE A 171 17.25 8.59 13.05
CA ILE A 171 18.39 7.72 13.35
C ILE A 171 19.48 8.43 14.19
N PRO A 172 19.97 9.63 13.82
CA PRO A 172 20.96 10.34 14.64
C PRO A 172 20.44 10.80 16.00
N GLN A 173 19.13 11.00 16.16
CA GLN A 173 18.51 11.33 17.46
C GLN A 173 18.43 10.10 18.35
N LEU A 174 18.04 8.95 17.79
CA LEU A 174 17.98 7.67 18.47
C LEU A 174 19.37 7.27 18.99
N LEU A 175 20.42 7.38 18.17
CA LEU A 175 21.80 7.10 18.60
C LEU A 175 22.21 7.96 19.80
N ARG A 176 21.91 9.26 19.77
CA ARG A 176 22.19 10.17 20.91
C ARG A 176 21.35 9.87 22.15
N ALA A 177 20.16 9.31 21.97
CA ALA A 177 19.29 8.88 23.08
C ALA A 177 19.73 7.55 23.71
N GLY A 178 20.66 6.82 23.08
CA GLY A 178 21.21 5.56 23.57
C GLY A 178 20.82 4.32 22.77
N ALA A 179 20.21 4.48 21.60
CA ALA A 179 19.97 3.36 20.69
C ALA A 179 21.29 2.83 20.09
N THR A 180 21.35 1.53 19.84
CA THR A 180 22.42 0.83 19.13
C THR A 180 21.82 -0.09 18.07
N ASP A 181 22.65 -0.58 17.13
CA ASP A 181 22.29 -1.62 16.16
C ASP A 181 20.99 -1.33 15.38
N ILE A 182 20.83 -0.08 14.93
CA ILE A 182 19.63 0.35 14.22
C ILE A 182 19.60 -0.26 12.81
N VAL A 183 18.52 -0.97 12.50
CA VAL A 183 18.23 -1.57 11.19
C VAL A 183 16.99 -0.93 10.61
N GLU A 184 17.08 -0.46 9.36
CA GLU A 184 15.96 -0.02 8.53
C GLU A 184 15.55 -1.15 7.59
N ILE A 185 14.29 -1.57 7.64
CA ILE A 185 13.73 -2.59 6.75
C ILE A 185 12.54 -1.97 5.98
N PRO A 186 12.59 -1.92 4.64
CA PRO A 186 11.44 -1.55 3.83
C PRO A 186 10.26 -2.50 4.07
N ILE A 187 9.05 -1.96 4.16
CA ILE A 187 7.83 -2.77 4.18
C ILE A 187 7.12 -2.63 2.84
N THR A 188 6.62 -3.74 2.30
CA THR A 188 5.93 -3.77 1.00
C THR A 188 4.42 -3.58 1.14
N LYS A 189 3.86 -3.97 2.29
CA LYS A 189 2.41 -3.96 2.55
C LYS A 189 2.11 -3.74 4.04
N LEU A 190 1.11 -2.92 4.34
CA LEU A 190 0.63 -2.63 5.69
C LEU A 190 -0.90 -2.74 5.72
N ILE A 191 -1.43 -3.79 6.36
CA ILE A 191 -2.89 -4.00 6.48
C ILE A 191 -3.34 -3.59 7.88
N ARG A 192 -4.30 -2.66 7.96
CA ARG A 192 -4.91 -2.26 9.22
C ARG A 192 -6.20 -3.04 9.44
N GLY A 193 -6.24 -3.82 10.52
CA GLY A 193 -7.50 -4.39 11.01
C GLY A 193 -8.27 -3.37 11.83
N ASN A 194 -9.59 -3.33 11.67
CA ASN A 194 -10.47 -2.68 12.64
C ASN A 194 -10.67 -3.67 13.80
N LEU A 195 -10.26 -3.29 15.02
CA LEU A 195 -10.54 -4.03 16.26
C LEU A 195 -11.83 -3.51 16.90
#